data_AF-A0A2B4RPM1-F1
#
_entry.id   AF-A0A2B4RPM1-F1
#
_cell.length_a   1.000
_cell.length_b   1.000
_cell.length_c   1.000
_cell.angle_alpha   90.00
_cell.angle_beta   90.00
_cell.angle_gamma   90.00
#
_symmetry.space_group_name_H-M   'P 1'
#
loop_
_entity.id
_entity.type
_entity.pdbx_description
1 polymer ?
#
loop_
_entity_poly.entity_id
_entity_poly.type
_entity_poly.pdbx_seq_one_letter_code
_entity_poly.pdbx_strand_id
1 'polypeptide(L)'
;MLSNRISKKGDSHKYNDARKTELSSSGSSKKDLPDDKALDEVNKHITNAFGILRREISKVRKEKEAFEEVAKKLEHVHFSTMLKLNVGGHLFSTSLETMNKDPGSVLHAMFSGRFGTKPGEDGTYFIDRDGTNFRYILNYLRTGKLLLPEDTVVRKELLSEAEFYQIEGILSELKAQPFQDSVILSSEQRHILIDWLRDRLESASEDYVLLYHATRNGWNASNFHSICHREGPTLTVMKSEILSLEDILRNNGINP
;
A
#
# COMPACT_ATOMS: atom_id res chain seq x y z
N MET A 1 18.34 -15.71 8.76
CA MET A 1 18.35 -16.12 7.34
C MET A 1 16.91 -16.35 6.91
N LEU A 2 16.47 -15.67 5.85
CA LEU A 2 15.12 -15.82 5.29
C LEU A 2 15.13 -16.87 4.17
N SER A 3 14.13 -17.76 4.17
CA SER A 3 13.73 -18.53 2.99
C SER A 3 12.27 -18.93 3.12
N ASN A 4 11.46 -18.57 2.14
CA ASN A 4 10.19 -19.23 1.87
C ASN A 4 10.10 -19.49 0.36
N ARG A 5 9.85 -20.75 0.01
CA ARG A 5 9.71 -21.25 -1.37
C ARG A 5 8.41 -22.04 -1.43
N ILE A 6 7.49 -21.64 -2.32
CA ILE A 6 6.28 -22.41 -2.63
C ILE A 6 6.26 -22.64 -4.13
N SER A 7 6.28 -23.91 -4.54
CA SER A 7 6.09 -24.37 -5.92
C SER A 7 5.17 -25.58 -5.89
N LYS A 8 4.12 -25.58 -6.71
CA LYS A 8 3.28 -26.76 -6.92
C LYS A 8 3.84 -27.60 -8.06
N LYS A 9 4.12 -28.85 -7.70
CA LYS A 9 4.57 -29.98 -8.50
C LYS A 9 3.36 -30.78 -9.00
N GLY A 10 3.54 -31.54 -10.07
CA GLY A 10 2.55 -32.47 -10.64
C GLY A 10 2.69 -32.47 -12.17
N ASP A 11 3.83 -32.92 -12.69
CA ASP A 11 4.05 -34.30 -13.18
C ASP A 11 3.57 -34.43 -14.63
N SER A 12 4.44 -34.25 -15.63
CA SER A 12 5.35 -35.27 -16.16
C SER A 12 4.65 -36.56 -16.61
N HIS A 13 4.49 -36.75 -17.91
CA HIS A 13 5.31 -37.76 -18.58
C HIS A 13 5.37 -37.56 -20.10
N LYS A 14 6.59 -37.27 -20.54
CA LYS A 14 7.13 -37.66 -21.85
C LYS A 14 7.10 -39.19 -21.93
N TYR A 15 6.89 -39.79 -23.10
CA TYR A 15 7.99 -40.17 -24.00
C TYR A 15 7.55 -41.11 -25.13
N ASN A 16 8.11 -40.86 -26.33
CA ASN A 16 8.58 -41.83 -27.34
C ASN A 16 7.55 -42.70 -28.06
N ASP A 17 7.80 -43.28 -29.21
CA ASP A 17 8.78 -43.25 -30.31
C ASP A 17 8.33 -44.45 -31.19
N ALA A 18 8.94 -44.60 -32.36
CA ALA A 18 8.99 -45.85 -33.11
C ALA A 18 7.75 -46.25 -33.92
N ARG A 19 7.81 -45.82 -35.19
CA ARG A 19 7.74 -46.68 -36.40
C ARG A 19 7.04 -48.04 -36.27
N LYS A 20 6.00 -48.19 -37.11
CA LYS A 20 5.75 -49.28 -38.07
C LYS A 20 6.24 -50.69 -37.67
N THR A 21 5.27 -51.57 -37.40
CA THR A 21 5.15 -52.85 -38.14
C THR A 21 3.74 -53.41 -38.03
N GLU A 22 3.12 -53.50 -39.20
CA GLU A 22 2.28 -54.58 -39.75
C GLU A 22 1.66 -55.71 -38.90
N LEU A 23 0.56 -56.22 -39.50
CA LEU A 23 0.00 -57.57 -39.45
C LEU A 23 -1.16 -57.87 -38.48
N SER A 24 -2.35 -57.75 -39.07
CA SER A 24 -3.33 -58.83 -39.27
C SER A 24 -3.94 -59.57 -38.05
N SER A 25 -5.25 -59.32 -37.93
CA SER A 25 -6.34 -60.29 -38.10
C SER A 25 -6.86 -61.13 -36.92
N SER A 26 -8.15 -61.45 -37.08
CA SER A 26 -9.06 -62.30 -36.29
C SER A 26 -9.57 -61.64 -35.00
N GLY A 27 -10.84 -61.22 -34.91
CA GLY A 27 -12.07 -62.04 -34.96
C GLY A 27 -12.47 -62.31 -33.50
N SER A 28 -13.70 -62.14 -33.00
CA SER A 28 -15.04 -62.14 -33.57
C SER A 28 -16.04 -61.68 -32.47
N SER A 29 -17.24 -61.29 -32.90
CA SER A 29 -18.53 -61.28 -32.16
C SER A 29 -19.01 -59.99 -31.47
N LYS A 30 -19.58 -59.12 -32.31
CA LYS A 30 -20.90 -58.46 -32.23
C LYS A 30 -21.50 -58.15 -30.84
N LYS A 31 -21.63 -56.84 -30.56
CA LYS A 31 -22.87 -56.22 -30.08
C LYS A 31 -23.22 -55.04 -30.99
N ASP A 32 -24.51 -54.87 -31.21
CA ASP A 32 -25.18 -54.10 -32.25
C ASP A 32 -24.61 -52.69 -32.52
N LEU A 33 -24.30 -52.40 -33.80
CA LEU A 33 -23.85 -51.08 -34.25
C LEU A 33 -25.07 -50.16 -34.48
N PRO A 34 -25.03 -48.88 -34.05
CA PRO A 34 -26.12 -47.93 -34.30
C PRO A 34 -26.26 -47.63 -35.80
N ASP A 35 -27.50 -47.42 -36.26
CA ASP A 35 -27.87 -47.06 -37.63
C ASP A 35 -27.03 -45.87 -38.16
N ASP A 36 -26.36 -46.05 -39.29
CA ASP A 36 -25.38 -45.13 -39.88
C ASP A 36 -25.99 -43.74 -40.19
N LYS A 37 -27.31 -43.70 -40.41
CA LYS A 37 -28.08 -42.46 -40.60
C LYS A 37 -28.21 -41.64 -39.32
N ALA A 38 -28.34 -42.29 -38.17
CA ALA A 38 -28.44 -41.61 -36.87
C ALA A 38 -27.11 -40.97 -36.49
N LEU A 39 -25.99 -41.61 -36.81
CA LEU A 39 -24.64 -41.05 -36.63
C LEU A 39 -24.39 -39.83 -37.51
N ASP A 40 -24.85 -39.85 -38.77
CA ASP A 40 -24.71 -38.71 -39.68
C ASP A 40 -25.56 -37.50 -39.26
N GLU A 41 -26.77 -37.75 -38.75
CA GLU A 41 -27.63 -36.70 -38.20
C GLU A 41 -27.04 -36.05 -36.93
N VAL A 42 -26.43 -36.85 -36.06
CA VAL A 42 -25.71 -36.36 -34.87
C VAL A 42 -24.49 -35.55 -35.29
N ASN A 43 -23.70 -36.00 -36.27
CA ASN A 43 -22.55 -35.26 -36.79
C ASN A 43 -22.94 -33.93 -37.43
N LYS A 44 -24.09 -33.88 -38.12
CA LYS A 44 -24.66 -32.65 -38.68
C LYS A 44 -25.07 -31.66 -37.58
N HIS A 45 -25.70 -32.14 -36.50
CA HIS A 45 -26.04 -31.30 -35.35
C HIS A 45 -24.80 -30.76 -34.63
N ILE A 46 -23.79 -31.60 -34.43
CA ILE A 46 -22.51 -31.22 -33.83
C ILE A 46 -21.83 -30.13 -34.69
N THR A 47 -21.81 -30.30 -36.01
CA THR A 47 -21.22 -29.32 -36.94
C THR A 47 -21.95 -27.98 -36.88
N ASN A 48 -23.28 -28.00 -36.82
CA ASN A 48 -24.10 -26.79 -36.68
C ASN A 48 -23.84 -26.09 -35.34
N ALA A 49 -23.78 -26.83 -34.23
CA ALA A 49 -23.50 -26.30 -32.91
C ALA A 49 -22.11 -25.64 -32.85
N PHE A 50 -21.07 -26.29 -33.41
CA PHE A 50 -19.75 -25.70 -33.52
C PHE A 50 -19.73 -24.45 -34.41
N GLY A 51 -20.54 -24.42 -35.46
CA GLY A 51 -20.70 -23.23 -36.31
C GLY A 51 -21.30 -22.04 -35.56
N ILE A 52 -22.26 -22.29 -34.66
CA ILE A 52 -22.83 -21.25 -33.78
C ILE A 52 -21.80 -20.77 -32.77
N LEU A 53 -21.11 -21.69 -32.10
CA LEU A 53 -20.11 -21.35 -31.09
C LEU A 53 -18.94 -20.55 -31.68
N ARG A 54 -18.45 -20.91 -32.87
CA ARG A 54 -17.40 -20.15 -33.57
C ARG A 54 -17.85 -18.73 -33.90
N ARG A 55 -19.11 -18.54 -34.33
CA ARG A 55 -19.68 -17.22 -34.59
C ARG A 55 -19.71 -16.38 -33.32
N GLU A 56 -20.18 -16.95 -32.21
CA GLU A 56 -20.25 -16.22 -30.93
C GLU A 56 -18.87 -15.86 -30.40
N ILE A 57 -17.90 -16.79 -30.44
CA ILE A 57 -16.50 -16.53 -30.05
C ILE A 57 -15.92 -15.40 -30.90
N SER A 58 -16.19 -15.38 -32.21
CA SER A 58 -15.68 -14.31 -33.09
C SER A 58 -16.31 -12.95 -32.80
N LYS A 59 -17.59 -12.93 -32.38
CA LYS A 59 -18.31 -11.71 -32.00
C LYS A 59 -17.76 -11.15 -30.68
N VAL A 60 -17.62 -12.01 -29.66
CA VAL A 60 -17.03 -11.64 -28.37
C VAL A 60 -15.59 -11.14 -28.54
N ARG A 61 -14.81 -11.76 -29.43
CA ARG A 61 -13.43 -11.30 -29.72
C ARG A 61 -13.43 -9.90 -30.31
N LYS A 62 -14.31 -9.60 -31.27
CA LYS A 62 -14.45 -8.27 -31.87
C LYS A 62 -14.94 -7.23 -30.86
N GLU A 63 -15.89 -7.59 -30.00
CA GLU A 63 -16.38 -6.72 -28.94
C GLU A 63 -15.28 -6.43 -27.92
N LYS A 64 -14.48 -7.45 -27.54
CA LYS A 64 -13.31 -7.27 -26.68
C LYS A 64 -12.26 -6.38 -27.34
N GLU A 65 -11.93 -6.60 -28.61
CA GLU A 65 -10.97 -5.78 -29.36
C GLU A 65 -11.43 -4.31 -29.47
N ALA A 66 -12.72 -4.07 -29.75
CA ALA A 66 -13.30 -2.74 -29.78
C ALA A 66 -13.28 -2.08 -28.40
N PHE A 67 -13.59 -2.83 -27.34
CA PHE A 67 -13.51 -2.36 -25.96
C PHE A 67 -12.07 -2.03 -25.56
N GLU A 68 -11.10 -2.87 -25.94
CA GLU A 68 -9.68 -2.67 -25.68
C GLU A 68 -9.12 -1.47 -26.47
N GLU A 69 -9.62 -1.23 -27.69
CA GLU A 69 -9.31 -0.01 -28.45
C GLU A 69 -9.87 1.24 -27.79
N VAL A 70 -11.10 1.19 -27.28
CA VAL A 70 -11.71 2.29 -26.51
C VAL A 70 -10.95 2.51 -25.20
N ALA A 71 -10.55 1.45 -24.50
CA ALA A 71 -9.75 1.52 -23.28
C ALA A 71 -8.35 2.10 -23.56
N LYS A 72 -7.69 1.68 -24.66
CA LYS A 72 -6.39 2.22 -25.08
C LYS A 72 -6.48 3.69 -25.50
N LYS A 73 -7.58 4.08 -26.15
CA LYS A 73 -7.90 5.49 -26.41
C LYS A 73 -8.08 6.25 -25.11
N LEU A 74 -8.77 5.68 -24.12
CA LEU A 74 -8.94 6.25 -22.77
C LEU A 74 -7.62 6.37 -22.00
N GLU A 75 -6.73 5.37 -22.08
CA GLU A 75 -5.40 5.39 -21.47
C GLU A 75 -4.52 6.50 -22.07
N HIS A 76 -4.62 6.77 -23.37
CA HIS A 76 -3.92 7.88 -24.02
C HIS A 76 -4.61 9.25 -23.80
N VAL A 77 -5.80 9.30 -23.19
CA VAL A 77 -6.40 10.52 -22.62
C VAL A 77 -5.96 10.71 -21.15
N HIS A 78 -4.75 10.27 -20.79
CA HIS A 78 -4.04 10.80 -19.61
C HIS A 78 -3.54 12.23 -19.86
N PHE A 79 -4.39 13.10 -20.43
CA PHE A 79 -4.18 14.52 -20.25
C PHE A 79 -4.24 14.78 -18.76
N SER A 80 -3.18 15.38 -18.22
CA SER A 80 -3.21 16.09 -16.95
C SER A 80 -4.34 17.10 -17.01
N THR A 81 -5.57 16.65 -16.76
CA THR A 81 -6.76 17.48 -16.76
C THR A 81 -6.49 18.45 -15.63
N MET A 82 -6.25 19.70 -16.03
CA MET A 82 -5.94 20.75 -15.09
C MET A 82 -7.20 21.00 -14.27
N LEU A 83 -7.12 20.71 -12.99
CA LEU A 83 -8.17 20.93 -12.02
C LEU A 83 -7.99 22.31 -11.42
N LYS A 84 -9.07 23.07 -11.37
CA LYS A 84 -9.18 24.31 -10.61
C LYS A 84 -9.90 24.00 -9.31
N LEU A 85 -9.28 24.35 -8.19
CA LEU A 85 -9.79 24.13 -6.84
C LEU A 85 -9.99 25.49 -6.17
N ASN A 86 -11.08 25.64 -5.43
CA ASN A 86 -11.33 26.74 -4.53
C ASN A 86 -11.47 26.16 -3.11
N VAL A 87 -10.46 26.37 -2.26
CA VAL A 87 -10.41 25.87 -0.89
C VAL A 87 -10.65 27.05 0.06
N GLY A 88 -11.87 27.19 0.57
CA GLY A 88 -12.23 28.26 1.51
C GLY A 88 -12.00 29.68 0.98
N GLY A 89 -12.05 29.88 -0.35
CA GLY A 89 -11.76 31.15 -1.02
C GLY A 89 -10.39 31.21 -1.70
N HIS A 90 -9.50 30.25 -1.45
CA HIS A 90 -8.18 30.19 -2.08
C HIS A 90 -8.21 29.37 -3.37
N LEU A 91 -7.82 30.01 -4.46
CA LEU A 91 -7.77 29.37 -5.78
C LEU A 91 -6.43 28.63 -5.99
N PHE A 92 -6.53 27.35 -6.32
CA PHE A 92 -5.40 26.51 -6.69
C PHE A 92 -5.63 25.85 -8.04
N SER A 93 -4.53 25.61 -8.75
CA SER A 93 -4.53 24.82 -9.99
C SER A 93 -3.59 23.63 -9.81
N THR A 94 -4.05 22.45 -10.22
CA THR A 94 -3.28 21.19 -10.09
C THR A 94 -3.69 20.18 -11.16
N SER A 95 -2.99 19.05 -11.25
CA SER A 95 -3.36 17.97 -12.16
C SER A 95 -4.17 16.88 -11.44
N LEU A 96 -5.04 16.20 -12.19
CA LEU A 96 -5.73 14.99 -11.72
C LEU A 96 -4.74 13.93 -11.22
N GLU A 97 -3.57 13.82 -11.84
CA GLU A 97 -2.49 12.92 -11.40
C GLU A 97 -2.05 13.22 -9.97
N THR A 98 -1.86 14.51 -9.63
CA THR A 98 -1.46 14.91 -8.27
C THR A 98 -2.51 14.52 -7.24
N MET A 99 -3.79 14.71 -7.56
CA MET A 99 -4.89 14.35 -6.66
C MET A 99 -5.04 12.83 -6.49
N ASN A 100 -4.57 12.04 -7.45
CA ASN A 100 -4.60 10.57 -7.41
C ASN A 100 -3.33 9.92 -6.83
N LYS A 101 -2.39 10.71 -6.30
CA LYS A 101 -1.14 10.19 -5.73
C LYS A 101 -1.34 9.39 -4.44
N ASP A 102 -2.36 9.72 -3.67
CA ASP A 102 -2.68 9.04 -2.41
C ASP A 102 -4.09 8.43 -2.45
N PRO A 103 -4.21 7.13 -2.81
CA PRO A 103 -5.50 6.45 -2.95
C PRO A 103 -6.37 6.39 -1.69
N GLY A 104 -5.77 6.58 -0.50
CA GLY A 104 -6.51 6.59 0.78
C GLY A 104 -7.11 7.96 1.12
N SER A 105 -6.65 9.01 0.44
CA SER A 105 -7.05 10.39 0.77
C SER A 105 -8.44 10.76 0.28
N VAL A 106 -9.07 11.71 0.95
CA VAL A 106 -10.34 12.34 0.53
C VAL A 106 -10.17 13.01 -0.83
N LEU A 107 -9.00 13.59 -1.12
CA LEU A 107 -8.72 14.22 -2.40
C LEU A 107 -8.76 13.18 -3.54
N HIS A 108 -8.15 12.02 -3.38
CA HIS A 108 -8.30 10.94 -4.35
C HIS A 108 -9.75 10.51 -4.49
N ALA A 109 -10.47 10.33 -3.38
CA ALA A 109 -11.88 9.95 -3.42
C ALA A 109 -12.71 10.94 -4.27
N MET A 110 -12.57 12.25 -4.02
CA MET A 110 -13.28 13.30 -4.77
C MET A 110 -13.03 13.23 -6.28
N PHE A 111 -11.78 12.92 -6.70
CA PHE A 111 -11.37 12.96 -8.11
C PHE A 111 -11.23 11.58 -8.77
N SER A 112 -11.48 10.49 -8.06
CA SER A 112 -11.43 9.11 -8.56
C SER A 112 -12.61 8.74 -9.47
N GLY A 113 -13.58 9.66 -9.65
CA GLY A 113 -14.84 9.40 -10.37
C GLY A 113 -15.85 8.55 -9.61
N ARG A 114 -15.49 8.06 -8.40
CA ARG A 114 -16.40 7.29 -7.53
C ARG A 114 -17.39 8.18 -6.79
N PHE A 115 -16.97 9.38 -6.43
CA PHE A 115 -17.80 10.39 -5.80
C PHE A 115 -18.12 11.45 -6.85
N GLY A 116 -19.39 11.60 -7.19
CA GLY A 116 -19.87 12.51 -8.23
C GLY A 116 -19.75 13.99 -7.84
N THR A 117 -18.56 14.45 -7.46
CA THR A 117 -18.27 15.86 -7.23
C THR A 117 -18.43 16.58 -8.56
N LYS A 118 -19.48 17.39 -8.65
CA LYS A 118 -19.73 18.22 -9.83
C LYS A 118 -18.94 19.52 -9.64
N PRO A 119 -18.15 19.95 -10.64
CA PRO A 119 -17.58 21.28 -10.62
C PRO A 119 -18.71 22.34 -10.66
N GLY A 120 -18.40 23.54 -10.21
CA GLY A 120 -19.26 24.71 -10.38
C GLY A 120 -19.44 25.07 -11.86
N GLU A 121 -20.27 26.08 -12.12
CA GLU A 121 -20.56 26.57 -13.48
C GLU A 121 -19.30 27.01 -14.26
N ASP A 122 -18.26 27.43 -13.53
CA ASP A 122 -16.97 27.88 -14.05
C ASP A 122 -15.92 26.75 -14.19
N GLY A 123 -16.30 25.51 -13.84
CA GLY A 123 -15.40 24.36 -13.84
C GLY A 123 -14.52 24.25 -12.59
N THR A 124 -14.73 25.07 -11.57
CA THR A 124 -13.96 25.05 -10.32
C THR A 124 -14.58 24.12 -9.29
N TYR A 125 -13.75 23.32 -8.62
CA TYR A 125 -14.19 22.46 -7.51
C TYR A 125 -14.06 23.20 -6.19
N PHE A 126 -15.16 23.32 -5.44
CA PHE A 126 -15.16 23.97 -4.15
C PHE A 126 -14.93 22.97 -3.01
N ILE A 127 -14.06 23.35 -2.06
CA ILE A 127 -13.80 22.63 -0.84
C ILE A 127 -14.01 23.60 0.33
N ASP A 128 -14.93 23.26 1.22
CA ASP A 128 -15.28 24.07 2.40
C ASP A 128 -14.28 23.82 3.54
N ARG A 129 -13.02 24.20 3.32
CA ARG A 129 -11.89 24.08 4.25
C ARG A 129 -10.99 25.29 4.17
N ASP A 130 -10.11 25.47 5.16
CA ASP A 130 -9.14 26.56 5.14
C ASP A 130 -8.05 26.32 4.08
N GLY A 131 -7.96 27.23 3.11
CA GLY A 131 -6.98 27.19 2.04
C GLY A 131 -5.57 27.65 2.44
N THR A 132 -5.40 28.24 3.63
CA THR A 132 -4.16 28.89 4.07
C THR A 132 -2.95 27.94 3.98
N ASN A 133 -3.09 26.73 4.53
CA ASN A 133 -2.02 25.72 4.58
C ASN A 133 -2.14 24.64 3.49
N PHE A 134 -3.13 24.74 2.59
CA PHE A 134 -3.37 23.76 1.53
C PHE A 134 -2.21 23.66 0.53
N ARG A 135 -1.37 24.71 0.43
CA ARG A 135 -0.14 24.69 -0.37
C ARG A 135 0.80 23.55 0.03
N TYR A 136 0.94 23.27 1.33
CA TYR A 136 1.85 22.23 1.82
C TYR A 136 1.34 20.83 1.46
N ILE A 137 0.02 20.64 1.54
CA ILE A 137 -0.64 19.41 1.09
C ILE A 137 -0.40 19.17 -0.39
N LEU A 138 -0.62 20.18 -1.23
CA LEU A 138 -0.37 20.06 -2.67
C LEU A 138 1.09 19.76 -2.98
N ASN A 139 2.02 20.42 -2.31
CA ASN A 139 3.45 20.20 -2.53
C ASN A 139 3.87 18.79 -2.09
N TYR A 140 3.31 18.29 -0.99
CA TYR A 140 3.50 16.91 -0.55
C TYR A 140 3.00 15.93 -1.62
N LEU A 141 1.79 16.09 -2.13
CA LEU A 141 1.26 15.21 -3.19
C LEU A 141 2.07 15.27 -4.49
N ARG A 142 2.70 16.41 -4.80
CA ARG A 142 3.57 16.57 -5.99
C ARG A 142 4.93 15.91 -5.85
N THR A 143 5.55 16.04 -4.68
CA THR A 143 6.97 15.72 -4.48
C THR A 143 7.22 14.52 -3.56
N GLY A 144 6.22 14.11 -2.79
CA GLY A 144 6.31 13.11 -1.73
C GLY A 144 7.09 13.58 -0.50
N LYS A 145 7.37 14.88 -0.36
CA LYS A 145 8.15 15.44 0.75
C LYS A 145 7.40 16.57 1.43
N LEU A 146 7.35 16.54 2.76
CA LEU A 146 6.76 17.60 3.56
C LEU A 146 7.82 18.64 3.94
N LEU A 147 7.70 19.85 3.39
CA LEU A 147 8.58 20.97 3.70
C LEU A 147 7.80 22.04 4.45
N LEU A 148 8.13 22.24 5.73
CA LEU A 148 7.42 23.16 6.60
C LEU A 148 8.37 24.19 7.23
N PRO A 149 7.88 25.42 7.46
CA PRO A 149 8.58 26.35 8.34
C PRO A 149 8.61 25.79 9.77
N GLU A 150 9.56 26.26 10.59
CA GLU A 150 9.68 25.90 12.02
C GLU A 150 8.54 26.44 12.90
N ASP A 151 7.51 27.05 12.29
CA ASP A 151 6.37 27.60 13.00
C ASP A 151 5.44 26.49 13.52
N THR A 152 5.34 26.40 14.85
CA THR A 152 4.48 25.45 15.54
C THR A 152 2.98 25.64 15.25
N VAL A 153 2.54 26.86 14.91
CA VAL A 153 1.14 27.15 14.59
C VAL A 153 0.78 26.52 13.25
N VAL A 154 1.59 26.78 12.21
CA VAL A 154 1.43 26.19 10.87
C VAL A 154 1.42 24.67 10.96
N ARG A 155 2.26 24.07 11.81
CA ARG A 155 2.32 22.62 12.02
C ARG A 155 1.02 22.06 12.57
N LYS A 156 0.43 22.72 13.57
CA LYS A 156 -0.84 22.30 14.19
C LYS A 156 -2.03 22.48 13.25
N GLU A 157 -2.09 23.61 12.54
CA GLU A 157 -3.14 23.86 11.55
C GLU A 157 -3.07 22.85 10.40
N LEU A 158 -1.87 22.57 9.89
CA LEU A 158 -1.68 21.58 8.85
C LEU A 158 -2.02 20.16 9.31
N LEU A 159 -1.75 19.82 10.57
CA LEU A 159 -2.16 18.53 11.13
C LEU A 159 -3.69 18.36 11.04
N SER A 160 -4.45 19.39 11.44
CA SER A 160 -5.91 19.36 11.35
C SER A 160 -6.41 19.19 9.90
N GLU A 161 -5.77 19.86 8.93
CA GLU A 161 -6.12 19.67 7.52
C GLU A 161 -5.72 18.27 7.01
N ALA A 162 -4.54 17.77 7.37
CA ALA A 162 -4.09 16.43 6.99
C ALA A 162 -5.01 15.32 7.52
N GLU A 163 -5.59 15.51 8.71
CA GLU A 163 -6.59 14.60 9.28
C GLU A 163 -7.89 14.67 8.49
N PHE A 164 -8.35 15.86 8.11
CA PHE A 164 -9.53 16.03 7.27
C PHE A 164 -9.36 15.36 5.90
N TYR A 165 -8.24 15.62 5.22
CA TYR A 165 -7.97 15.03 3.91
C TYR A 165 -7.52 13.57 3.96
N GLN A 166 -7.30 13.01 5.16
CA GLN A 166 -6.86 11.63 5.39
C GLN A 166 -5.55 11.30 4.64
N ILE A 167 -4.56 12.18 4.74
CA ILE A 167 -3.26 12.00 4.08
C ILE A 167 -2.29 11.38 5.09
N GLU A 168 -2.28 10.05 5.16
CA GLU A 168 -1.53 9.28 6.16
C GLU A 168 -0.04 9.63 6.20
N GLY A 169 0.56 9.90 5.04
CA GLY A 169 1.96 10.27 4.97
C GLY A 169 2.28 11.57 5.70
N ILE A 170 1.47 12.62 5.51
CA ILE A 170 1.62 13.89 6.24
C ILE A 170 1.33 13.68 7.72
N LEU A 171 0.30 12.91 8.06
CA LEU A 171 -0.02 12.58 9.45
C LEU A 171 1.17 11.90 10.13
N SER A 172 1.81 10.94 9.49
CA SER A 172 2.95 10.22 10.07
C SER A 172 4.20 11.09 10.29
N GLU A 173 4.37 12.15 9.49
CA GLU A 173 5.46 13.12 9.62
C GLU A 173 5.15 14.23 10.63
N LEU A 174 3.89 14.66 10.71
CA LEU A 174 3.44 15.71 11.63
C LEU A 174 3.19 15.20 13.04
N LYS A 175 2.64 14.00 13.18
CA LYS A 175 2.55 13.35 14.49
C LYS A 175 3.95 13.16 15.00
N ALA A 176 4.20 13.62 16.22
CA ALA A 176 5.51 13.54 16.82
C ALA A 176 5.98 12.08 16.74
N GLN A 177 7.20 11.90 16.26
CA GLN A 177 7.91 10.63 16.43
C GLN A 177 8.79 10.79 17.67
N PRO A 178 8.23 10.58 18.86
CA PRO A 178 9.01 10.72 20.05
C PRO A 178 10.18 9.75 20.04
N PHE A 179 11.26 10.17 20.70
CA PHE A 179 12.48 9.39 20.83
C PHE A 179 13.28 9.22 19.52
N GLN A 180 13.05 10.00 18.45
CA GLN A 180 13.89 9.96 17.23
C GLN A 180 15.39 10.09 17.53
N ASP A 181 15.76 10.93 18.51
CA ASP A 181 17.14 11.13 18.95
C ASP A 181 17.66 10.04 19.91
N SER A 182 16.86 9.01 20.22
CA SER A 182 17.26 7.95 21.14
C SER A 182 18.36 7.09 20.52
N VAL A 183 19.51 7.06 21.19
CA VAL A 183 20.64 6.16 20.87
C VAL A 183 20.36 4.71 21.34
N ILE A 184 19.43 4.55 22.28
CA ILE A 184 19.14 3.26 22.92
C ILE A 184 18.07 2.47 22.15
N LEU A 185 17.04 3.15 21.65
CA LEU A 185 15.88 2.53 21.03
C LEU A 185 16.05 2.45 19.51
N SER A 186 15.97 1.23 18.96
CA SER A 186 15.85 1.05 17.51
C SER A 186 14.51 1.60 16.99
N SER A 187 14.39 1.81 15.68
CA SER A 187 13.13 2.28 15.07
C SER A 187 11.94 1.39 15.41
N GLU A 188 12.13 0.07 15.44
CA GLU A 188 11.09 -0.89 15.81
C GLU A 188 10.70 -0.78 17.29
N GLN A 189 11.70 -0.70 18.18
CA GLN A 189 11.46 -0.54 19.62
C GLN A 189 10.75 0.77 19.96
N ARG A 190 11.01 1.85 19.22
CA ARG A 190 10.29 3.12 19.37
C ARG A 190 8.81 2.96 19.04
N HIS A 191 8.47 2.30 17.94
CA HIS A 191 7.07 2.04 17.58
C HIS A 191 6.36 1.22 18.65
N ILE A 192 6.97 0.12 19.11
CA ILE A 192 6.41 -0.72 20.18
C ILE A 192 6.18 0.10 21.46
N LEU A 193 7.14 0.95 21.82
CA LEU A 193 7.02 1.77 23.02
C LEU A 193 5.90 2.82 22.89
N ILE A 194 5.77 3.45 21.73
CA ILE A 194 4.73 4.44 21.46
C ILE A 194 3.35 3.78 21.50
N ASP A 195 3.19 2.62 20.87
CA ASP A 195 1.92 1.89 20.89
C ASP A 195 1.55 1.45 22.31
N TRP A 196 2.51 0.94 23.09
CA TRP A 196 2.30 0.61 24.50
C TRP A 196 1.91 1.82 25.35
N LEU A 197 2.52 2.99 25.09
CA LEU A 197 2.18 4.23 25.79
C LEU A 197 0.75 4.67 25.44
N ARG A 198 0.37 4.60 24.16
CA ARG A 198 -0.97 4.96 23.67
C ARG A 198 -2.04 4.08 24.29
N ASP A 199 -1.81 2.77 24.36
CA ASP A 199 -2.77 1.81 24.93
C ASP A 199 -2.99 1.98 26.43
N ARG A 200 -2.00 2.52 27.15
CA ARG A 200 -2.05 2.64 28.63
C ARG A 200 -2.38 4.02 29.16
N LEU A 201 -2.22 5.06 28.34
CA LEU A 201 -2.47 6.43 28.74
C LEU A 201 -3.58 6.98 27.84
N GLU A 202 -4.82 6.99 28.36
CA GLU A 202 -6.02 7.48 27.68
C GLU A 202 -5.88 8.93 27.14
N SER A 203 -4.88 9.67 27.65
CA SER A 203 -4.55 11.05 27.32
C SER A 203 -3.08 11.24 26.94
N ALA A 204 -2.43 10.20 26.41
CA ALA A 204 -1.10 10.26 25.82
C ALA A 204 -1.02 11.37 24.77
N SER A 205 -0.60 12.57 25.16
CA SER A 205 -0.18 13.59 24.21
C SER A 205 0.93 13.00 23.34
N GLU A 206 0.82 13.11 22.02
CA GLU A 206 1.87 12.65 21.11
C GLU A 206 3.19 13.43 21.35
N ASP A 207 3.16 14.54 22.11
CA ASP A 207 4.30 15.38 22.48
C ASP A 207 5.21 14.77 23.57
N TYR A 208 5.67 13.53 23.41
CA TYR A 208 6.70 13.00 24.30
C TYR A 208 8.07 13.57 23.95
N VAL A 209 8.67 14.26 24.93
CA VAL A 209 9.99 14.90 24.76
C VAL A 209 11.07 14.07 25.46
N LEU A 210 12.22 13.93 24.81
CA LEU A 210 13.40 13.36 25.46
C LEU A 210 14.00 14.39 26.43
N LEU A 211 13.72 14.22 27.73
CA LEU A 211 14.22 15.14 28.77
C LEU A 211 15.71 14.94 29.06
N TYR A 212 16.18 13.68 29.15
CA TYR A 212 17.50 13.36 29.68
C TYR A 212 18.21 12.27 28.87
N HIS A 213 19.52 12.46 28.64
CA HIS A 213 20.41 11.51 27.99
C HIS A 213 21.73 11.42 28.76
N ALA A 214 22.03 10.29 29.41
CA ALA A 214 23.17 10.15 30.32
C ALA A 214 24.53 10.53 29.69
N THR A 215 24.78 10.17 28.43
CA THR A 215 26.03 10.53 27.74
C THR A 215 26.16 12.04 27.46
N ARG A 216 25.04 12.77 27.39
CA ARG A 216 25.01 14.23 27.15
C ARG A 216 24.94 15.02 28.46
N ASN A 217 24.12 14.54 29.38
CA ASN A 217 23.74 15.23 30.60
C ASN A 217 24.55 14.78 31.82
N GLY A 218 25.45 13.81 31.67
CA GLY A 218 26.25 13.24 32.76
C GLY A 218 25.53 12.10 33.46
N TRP A 219 26.26 11.29 34.22
CA TRP A 219 25.76 10.02 34.80
C TRP A 219 25.30 10.13 36.26
N ASN A 220 25.45 11.30 36.88
CA ASN A 220 25.15 11.46 38.29
C ASN A 220 23.62 11.60 38.53
N ALA A 221 23.16 11.18 39.72
CA ALA A 221 21.74 11.27 40.06
C ALA A 221 21.26 12.73 40.16
N SER A 222 22.13 13.66 40.59
CA SER A 222 21.78 15.08 40.71
C SER A 222 21.42 15.73 39.38
N ASN A 223 22.03 15.33 38.27
CA ASN A 223 21.79 15.84 36.93
C ASN A 223 20.50 15.27 36.35
N PHE A 224 20.21 13.99 36.63
CA PHE A 224 18.90 13.43 36.31
C PHE A 224 17.79 14.18 37.06
N HIS A 225 17.96 14.36 38.36
CA HIS A 225 16.97 15.06 39.17
C HIS A 225 16.85 16.56 38.84
N SER A 226 17.93 17.24 38.42
CA SER A 226 17.82 18.65 38.04
C SER A 226 17.07 18.87 36.72
N ILE A 227 17.03 17.87 35.84
CA ILE A 227 16.41 17.94 34.52
C ILE A 227 14.99 17.36 34.53
N CYS A 228 14.75 16.29 35.27
CA CYS A 228 13.48 15.55 35.21
C CYS A 228 12.51 15.91 36.34
N HIS A 229 12.96 16.58 37.41
CA HIS A 229 12.10 16.87 38.56
C HIS A 229 11.11 17.98 38.20
N ARG A 230 9.81 17.71 38.42
CA ARG A 230 8.65 18.58 38.15
C ARG A 230 8.15 18.59 36.70
N GLU A 231 8.71 17.77 35.83
CA GLU A 231 8.27 17.60 34.43
C GLU A 231 7.07 16.64 34.28
N GLY A 232 6.40 16.30 35.39
CA GLY A 232 5.25 15.39 35.39
C GLY A 232 5.63 13.89 35.38
N PRO A 233 4.72 13.00 34.93
CA PRO A 233 5.00 11.57 34.84
C PRO A 233 6.11 11.27 33.82
N THR A 234 7.21 10.70 34.28
CA THR A 234 8.38 10.38 33.43
C THR A 234 8.54 8.88 33.22
N LEU A 235 8.87 8.48 31.99
CA LEU A 235 9.32 7.12 31.67
C LEU A 235 10.85 7.09 31.49
N THR A 236 11.53 6.20 32.22
CA THR A 236 12.97 5.96 32.05
C THR A 236 13.20 4.66 31.29
N VAL A 237 13.89 4.76 30.15
CA VAL A 237 14.29 3.60 29.34
C VAL A 237 15.77 3.31 29.58
N MET A 238 16.11 2.07 29.91
CA MET A 238 17.49 1.63 30.14
C MET A 238 17.83 0.46 29.22
N LYS A 239 19.01 0.50 28.59
CA LYS A 239 19.58 -0.64 27.88
C LYS A 239 20.50 -1.39 28.84
N SER A 240 20.15 -2.62 29.18
CA SER A 240 21.06 -3.52 29.88
C SER A 240 21.76 -4.40 28.85
N GLU A 241 23.08 -4.48 28.91
CA GLU A 241 23.80 -5.56 28.26
C GLU A 241 23.72 -6.76 29.19
N ILE A 242 22.88 -7.73 28.84
CA ILE A 242 22.96 -9.05 29.47
C ILE A 242 24.16 -9.71 28.81
N LEU A 243 25.31 -9.66 29.48
CA LEU A 243 26.47 -10.43 29.09
C LEU A 243 26.05 -11.91 29.10
N SER A 244 26.24 -12.60 27.98
CA SER A 244 26.06 -14.05 27.99
C SER A 244 27.06 -14.69 28.96
N LEU A 245 26.77 -15.90 29.45
CA LEU A 245 27.75 -16.63 30.27
C LEU A 245 29.11 -16.73 29.55
N GLU A 246 29.11 -16.85 28.22
CA GLU A 246 30.33 -16.84 27.40
C GLU A 246 31.08 -15.51 27.45
N ASP A 247 30.38 -14.37 27.45
CA ASP A 247 30.99 -13.04 27.58
C ASP A 247 31.54 -12.81 28.99
N ILE A 248 30.85 -13.31 30.02
CA ILE A 248 31.32 -13.27 31.42
C ILE A 248 32.58 -14.12 31.57
N LEU A 249 32.59 -15.33 31.00
CA LEU A 249 33.75 -16.23 31.06
C LEU A 249 34.95 -15.61 30.34
N ARG A 250 34.75 -15.08 29.12
CA ARG A 250 35.81 -14.38 28.35
C ARG A 250 36.35 -13.16 29.08
N ASN A 251 35.48 -12.31 29.66
CA ASN A 251 35.91 -11.12 30.39
C ASN A 251 36.65 -11.45 31.70
N ASN A 252 36.45 -12.65 32.26
CA ASN A 252 37.21 -13.15 33.41
C ASN A 252 38.45 -13.97 33.01
N GLY A 253 38.83 -13.97 31.72
CA GLY A 253 39.98 -14.73 31.23
C GLY A 253 39.79 -16.25 31.26
N ILE A 254 38.55 -16.71 31.41
CA ILE A 254 38.18 -18.12 31.36
C ILE A 254 37.74 -18.39 29.93
N ASN A 255 38.61 -19.02 29.13
CA ASN A 255 38.23 -19.48 27.80
C ASN A 255 37.28 -20.70 27.95
N PRO A 256 36.11 -20.71 27.28
CA PRO A 256 35.19 -21.85 27.30
C PRO A 256 35.81 -23.12 26.68
#